data_AF-A0A414R704-F1
#
_entry.id   AF-A0A414R704-F1
#
_cell.length_a   1.000
_cell.length_b   1.000
_cell.length_c   1.000
_cell.angle_alpha   90.00
_cell.angle_beta   90.00
_cell.angle_gamma   90.00
#
_symmetry.space_group_name_H-M   'P 1'
#
loop_
_entity.id
_entity.type
_entity.pdbx_description
1 polymer ?
#
loop_
_entity_poly.entity_id
_entity_poly.type
_entity_poly.pdbx_seq_one_letter_code
_entity_poly.pdbx_strand_id
1 'polypeptide(L)'
;MKHEELKSLTIEKLDGMTEEELDKVAQEVVNFLTDSEIKKLPQEVKDKLKIVKEKSAILTKEFWITVIIAALIMSLIQAMLGN
;
A
#
# COMPACT_ATOMS: atom_id res chain seq x y z
N MET A 1 5.35 8.44 5.60
CA MET A 1 6.23 8.01 6.72
C MET A 1 7.70 8.17 6.33
N LYS A 2 8.66 8.10 7.26
CA LYS A 2 10.09 8.06 6.90
C LYS A 2 10.51 6.65 6.46
N HIS A 3 11.51 6.55 5.59
CA HIS A 3 12.05 5.27 5.05
C HIS A 3 12.36 4.24 6.15
N GLU A 4 13.00 4.68 7.24
CA GLU A 4 13.35 3.82 8.38
C GLU A 4 12.13 3.37 9.21
N GLU A 5 11.05 4.15 9.23
CA GLU A 5 9.80 3.77 9.88
C GLU A 5 9.08 2.68 9.09
N LEU A 6 9.12 2.76 7.74
CA LEU A 6 8.56 1.74 6.86
C LEU A 6 9.33 0.40 6.99
N LYS A 7 10.66 0.45 7.14
CA LYS A 7 11.48 -0.76 7.41
C LYS A 7 11.18 -1.43 8.74
N SER A 8 10.73 -0.65 9.73
CA SER A 8 10.42 -1.10 11.09
C SER A 8 8.91 -1.19 11.32
N LEU A 9 8.13 -1.39 10.26
CA LEU A 9 6.70 -1.68 10.35
C LEU A 9 6.51 -3.00 11.10
N THR A 10 5.64 -2.95 12.11
CA THR A 10 5.18 -4.11 12.88
C THR A 10 3.68 -4.25 12.72
N ILE A 11 3.16 -5.45 12.96
CA ILE A 11 1.71 -5.71 12.85
C ILE A 11 0.90 -4.83 13.81
N GLU A 12 1.43 -4.54 14.99
CA GLU A 12 0.80 -3.68 16.00
C GLU A 12 0.58 -2.24 15.50
N LYS A 13 1.48 -1.71 14.66
CA LYS A 13 1.30 -0.38 14.05
C LYS A 13 0.22 -0.36 12.97
N LEU A 14 -0.04 -1.52 12.37
CA LEU A 14 -1.07 -1.71 11.35
C LEU A 14 -2.41 -2.13 11.97
N ASP A 15 -2.38 -2.55 13.23
CA ASP A 15 -3.58 -3.00 13.93
C ASP A 15 -4.41 -1.80 14.38
N GLY A 16 -5.71 -1.83 14.11
CA GLY A 16 -6.60 -0.69 14.29
C GLY A 16 -6.63 0.33 13.15
N MET A 17 -5.81 0.17 12.10
CA MET A 17 -5.93 0.96 10.87
C MET A 17 -7.11 0.49 10.02
N THR A 18 -7.75 1.44 9.34
CA THR A 18 -8.78 1.15 8.34
C THR A 18 -8.17 0.57 7.07
N GLU A 19 -8.96 -0.07 6.22
CA GLU A 19 -8.45 -0.63 4.95
C GLU A 19 -7.83 0.45 4.04
N GLU A 20 -8.36 1.67 4.06
CA GLU A 20 -7.84 2.79 3.26
C GLU A 20 -6.47 3.29 3.78
N GLU A 21 -6.27 3.27 5.10
CA GLU A 21 -4.98 3.59 5.71
C GLU A 21 -3.93 2.51 5.44
N LEU A 22 -4.35 1.23 5.51
CA LEU A 22 -3.48 0.10 5.15
C LEU A 22 -3.06 0.17 3.68
N ASP A 23 -3.96 0.56 2.77
CA ASP A 23 -3.63 0.73 1.35
C ASP A 23 -2.62 1.87 1.15
N LYS A 24 -2.80 3.02 1.82
CA LYS A 24 -1.83 4.12 1.79
C LYS A 24 -0.46 3.70 2.31
N VAL A 25 -0.41 2.94 3.40
CA VAL A 25 0.86 2.42 3.95
C VAL A 25 1.50 1.41 2.99
N ALA A 26 0.70 0.52 2.39
CA ALA A 26 1.20 -0.40 1.36
C ALA A 26 1.81 0.35 0.17
N GLN A 27 1.17 1.44 -0.26
CA GLN A 27 1.68 2.29 -1.33
C GLN A 27 3.00 2.97 -0.93
N GLU A 28 3.11 3.51 0.29
CA GLU A 28 4.36 4.09 0.78
C GLU A 28 5.47 3.03 0.86
N VAL A 29 5.17 1.82 1.35
CA VAL A 29 6.13 0.70 1.41
C VAL A 29 6.68 0.39 0.02
N VAL A 30 5.84 0.29 -0.99
CA VAL A 30 6.28 -0.06 -2.36
C VAL A 30 7.00 1.11 -3.05
N ASN A 31 6.60 2.36 -2.78
CA ASN A 31 7.22 3.53 -3.40
C ASN A 31 8.59 3.87 -2.79
N PHE A 32 8.77 3.63 -1.49
CA PHE A 32 9.98 4.05 -0.78
C PHE A 32 10.95 2.91 -0.47
N LEU A 33 10.49 1.66 -0.33
CA LEU A 33 11.37 0.52 -0.08
C LEU A 33 11.71 -0.21 -1.38
N THR A 34 12.95 -0.69 -1.48
CA THR A 34 13.35 -1.60 -2.55
C THR A 34 12.75 -2.99 -2.35
N ASP A 35 12.66 -3.77 -3.43
CA ASP A 35 12.23 -5.19 -3.36
C ASP A 35 12.99 -6.00 -2.31
N SER A 36 14.27 -5.70 -2.12
CA SER A 36 15.14 -6.37 -1.14
C SER A 36 14.77 -6.03 0.31
N GLU A 37 14.30 -4.80 0.55
CA GLU A 37 13.87 -4.31 1.85
C GLU A 37 12.44 -4.77 2.16
N ILE A 38 11.55 -4.74 1.17
CA ILE A 38 10.19 -5.29 1.29
C ILE A 38 10.27 -6.79 1.63
N LYS A 39 11.18 -7.55 1.02
CA LYS A 39 11.39 -8.97 1.36
C LYS A 39 11.78 -9.19 2.83
N LYS A 40 12.48 -8.24 3.45
CA LYS A 40 12.90 -8.28 4.86
C LYS A 40 11.78 -7.91 5.83
N LEU A 41 10.68 -7.32 5.36
CA LEU A 41 9.53 -7.06 6.23
C LEU A 41 8.96 -8.37 6.78
N PRO A 42 8.42 -8.37 8.01
CA PRO A 42 7.74 -9.52 8.59
C PRO A 42 6.63 -10.06 7.67
N GLN A 43 6.42 -11.38 7.65
CA GLN A 43 5.41 -11.99 6.78
C GLN A 43 4.01 -11.47 7.12
N GLU A 44 3.69 -11.33 8.40
CA GLU A 44 2.41 -10.82 8.90
C GLU A 44 2.11 -9.39 8.44
N VAL A 45 3.14 -8.53 8.38
CA VAL A 45 3.04 -7.15 7.87
C VAL A 45 2.73 -7.15 6.38
N LYS A 46 3.43 -7.99 5.60
CA LYS A 46 3.17 -8.12 4.16
C LYS A 46 1.77 -8.65 3.89
N ASP A 47 1.32 -9.61 4.68
CA ASP A 47 -0.01 -10.21 4.53
C ASP A 47 -1.11 -9.21 4.90
N LYS A 48 -0.94 -8.43 5.98
CA LYS A 48 -1.87 -7.37 6.39
C LYS A 48 -1.95 -6.22 5.38
N LEU A 49 -0.81 -5.84 4.81
CA LEU A 49 -0.73 -4.83 3.73
C LEU A 49 -1.11 -5.41 2.36
N LYS A 50 -1.51 -6.68 2.29
CA LYS A 50 -1.84 -7.39 1.04
C LYS A 50 -0.75 -7.22 -0.03
N ILE A 51 0.52 -7.14 0.38
CA ILE A 51 1.68 -7.06 -0.51
C ILE A 51 1.85 -8.45 -1.11
N VAL A 52 1.17 -8.69 -2.23
CA VAL A 52 1.04 -10.02 -2.84
C VAL A 52 2.42 -10.54 -3.22
N LYS A 53 2.88 -11.57 -2.50
CA LYS A 53 4.17 -12.21 -2.70
C LYS A 53 4.14 -13.11 -3.94
N GLU A 54 3.93 -12.53 -5.12
CA GLU A 54 4.00 -13.30 -6.36
C GLU A 54 5.11 -12.75 -7.25
N LYS A 55 6.04 -13.65 -7.59
CA LYS A 55 7.28 -13.46 -8.33
C LYS A 55 7.13 -12.85 -9.75
N SER A 56 6.00 -12.25 -10.09
CA SER A 56 5.79 -11.58 -11.37
C SER A 56 4.82 -10.39 -11.34
N ALA A 57 4.19 -10.07 -10.19
CA ALA A 57 3.01 -9.18 -10.16
C ALA A 57 3.15 -7.93 -9.28
N ILE A 58 4.26 -7.74 -8.58
CA ILE A 58 4.38 -6.66 -7.57
C ILE A 58 4.60 -5.28 -8.21
N LEU A 59 5.08 -5.15 -9.45
CA LEU A 59 5.46 -3.84 -10.02
C LEU A 59 5.31 -3.74 -11.54
N THR A 60 4.14 -4.05 -12.11
CA THR A 60 3.84 -3.48 -13.43
C THR A 60 3.26 -2.09 -13.20
N LYS A 61 3.86 -1.09 -13.86
CA LYS A 61 3.38 0.31 -13.91
C LYS A 61 1.87 0.41 -14.23
N GLU A 62 1.33 -0.62 -14.87
CA GLU A 62 -0.08 -0.79 -15.23
C GLU A 62 -1.00 -1.00 -14.01
N PHE A 63 -0.59 -1.73 -12.98
CA PHE A 63 -1.37 -1.88 -11.75
C PHE A 63 -1.53 -0.54 -11.01
N TRP A 64 -0.45 0.25 -10.96
CA TRP A 64 -0.46 1.60 -10.39
C TRP A 64 -1.36 2.57 -11.15
N ILE A 65 -1.41 2.47 -12.48
CA ILE A 65 -2.30 3.29 -13.31
C ILE A 65 -3.77 2.95 -13.00
N THR A 66 -4.11 1.67 -12.88
CA THR A 66 -5.47 1.24 -12.52
C THR A 66 -5.89 1.75 -11.14
N VAL A 67 -5.01 1.69 -10.15
CA VAL A 67 -5.30 2.18 -8.78
C VAL A 67 -5.50 3.69 -8.75
N ILE A 68 -4.64 4.46 -9.43
CA ILE A 68 -4.79 5.93 -9.52
C ILE A 68 -6.11 6.29 -10.22
N ILE A 69 -6.45 5.61 -11.32
CA ILE A 69 -7.71 5.83 -12.03
C ILE A 69 -8.91 5.50 -11.13
N ALA A 70 -8.88 4.41 -10.37
CA ALA A 70 -9.96 4.04 -9.46
C ALA A 70 -10.17 5.09 -8.35
N ALA A 71 -9.09 5.59 -7.76
CA ALA A 71 -9.12 6.65 -6.75
C ALA A 71 -9.66 7.98 -7.31
N LEU A 72 -9.27 8.34 -8.54
CA LEU A 72 -9.79 9.52 -9.23
C LEU A 72 -11.29 9.40 -9.53
N ILE A 73 -11.76 8.23 -9.96
CA ILE A 73 -13.19 7.98 -10.19
C ILE A 73 -13.98 8.11 -8.89
N MET A 74 -13.49 7.55 -7.78
CA MET A 74 -14.13 7.72 -6.47
C MET A 74 -14.16 9.18 -6.01
N SER A 75 -13.05 9.91 -6.18
CA SER A 75 -12.98 11.34 -5.85
C SER A 75 -13.98 12.16 -6.66
N LEU A 76 -14.15 11.86 -7.95
CA LEU A 76 -15.14 12.51 -8.81
C LEU A 76 -16.58 12.16 -8.40
N ILE A 77 -16.86 10.90 -8.06
CA ILE A 77 -18.18 10.49 -7.57
C ILE A 77 -18.52 11.21 -6.26
N GLN A 78 -17.57 11.32 -5.34
CA GLN A 78 -17.76 12.05 -4.08
C GLN A 78 -17.96 13.55 -4.31
N ALA A 79 -17.23 14.15 -5.25
CA ALA A 79 -17.42 15.55 -5.63
C ALA A 79 -18.79 15.81 -6.28
N MET A 80 -19.33 14.85 -7.05
CA MET A 80 -20.64 14.95 -7.69
C MET A 80 -21.81 14.67 -6.74
N LEU A 81 -21.63 13.77 -5.79
CA LEU A 81 -22.65 13.47 -4.76
C LEU A 81 -22.80 14.61 -3.75
N GLY A 82 -21.89 15.59 -3.77
CA GLY A 82 -21.87 16.69 -2.83
C GLY A 82 -21.41 16.18 -1.47
N ASN A 83 -20.40 16.81 -0.91
CA ASN A 83 -20.24 16.80 0.54
C ASN A 83 -21.33 17.68 1.17
#